data_AF-A0A1G1JM37-F1
#
_entry.id   AF-A0A1G1JM37-F1
#
_cell.length_a   1.000
_cell.length_b   1.000
_cell.length_c   1.000
_cell.angle_alpha   90.00
_cell.angle_beta   90.00
_cell.angle_gamma   90.00
#
_symmetry.space_group_name_H-M   'P 1'
#
loop_
_entity.id
_entity.type
_entity.pdbx_description
1 polymer ?
#
loop_
_entity_poly.entity_id
_entity_poly.type
_entity_poly.pdbx_seq_one_letter_code
_entity_poly.pdbx_strand_id
1 'polypeptide(L)'
;MPIENTARKEPRPGLIAAKPARKKEPRILAVIDQHGCTGCEACIVFCPVDCIEIVPGADFAQFQQVVEVDSERCIGCALCAKNCPWDTIPMLDYAEGIQAAPSLTLKSICGQKTKSDIEAVA
;
A
#
# COMPACT_ATOMS: atom_id res chain seq x y z
N MET A 1 -13.57 16.56 -14.93
CA MET A 1 -13.13 15.29 -15.55
C MET A 1 -12.66 14.40 -14.42
N PRO A 2 -13.20 13.18 -14.24
CA PRO A 2 -12.58 12.23 -13.33
C PRO A 2 -11.15 12.00 -13.82
N ILE A 3 -10.19 12.11 -12.92
CA ILE A 3 -8.77 11.92 -13.26
C ILE A 3 -8.57 10.41 -13.33
N GLU A 4 -8.92 9.83 -14.48
CA GLU A 4 -8.80 8.39 -14.72
C GLU A 4 -7.32 8.02 -14.69
N ASN A 5 -6.96 6.98 -13.93
CA ASN A 5 -5.59 6.46 -13.93
C ASN A 5 -5.23 6.00 -15.36
N THR A 6 -4.51 6.82 -16.10
CA THR A 6 -4.13 6.56 -17.50
C THR A 6 -3.25 5.33 -17.66
N ALA A 7 -2.67 4.79 -16.58
CA ALA A 7 -1.94 3.53 -16.61
C ALA A 7 -2.86 2.30 -16.67
N ARG A 8 -4.17 2.47 -16.46
CA ARG A 8 -5.13 1.38 -16.34
C ARG A 8 -6.08 1.30 -17.54
N LYS A 9 -6.30 0.09 -18.06
CA LYS A 9 -7.26 -0.18 -19.15
C LYS A 9 -8.69 -0.44 -18.65
N GLU A 10 -8.88 -0.79 -17.37
CA GLU A 10 -10.16 -1.28 -16.81
C GLU A 10 -10.43 -0.72 -15.40
N PRO A 11 -11.69 -0.64 -14.95
CA PRO A 11 -12.07 -0.10 -13.63
C PRO A 11 -11.57 -0.95 -12.45
N ARG A 12 -11.50 -0.34 -11.26
CA ARG A 12 -11.06 -0.97 -10.00
C ARG A 12 -11.92 -2.19 -9.67
N PRO A 13 -11.40 -3.43 -9.75
CA PRO A 13 -12.09 -4.58 -9.18
C PRO A 13 -12.09 -4.42 -7.67
N GLY A 14 -13.25 -4.65 -7.03
CA GLY A 14 -13.32 -4.77 -5.59
C GLY A 14 -12.37 -5.86 -5.09
N LEU A 15 -11.79 -5.64 -3.90
CA LEU A 15 -10.63 -6.35 -3.32
C LEU A 15 -10.78 -7.88 -3.08
N ILE A 16 -11.75 -8.56 -3.70
CA ILE A 16 -12.09 -9.97 -3.46
C ILE A 16 -11.51 -10.91 -4.55
N ALA A 17 -10.98 -10.36 -5.65
CA ALA A 17 -10.40 -11.21 -6.70
C ALA A 17 -9.10 -11.88 -6.21
N ALA A 18 -9.10 -13.23 -6.23
CA ALA A 18 -7.96 -14.07 -5.86
C ALA A 18 -6.70 -13.62 -6.62
N LYS A 19 -5.66 -13.26 -5.86
CA LYS A 19 -4.43 -12.68 -6.39
C LYS A 19 -3.67 -13.73 -7.24
N PRO A 20 -3.27 -13.44 -8.48
CA PRO A 20 -2.32 -14.30 -9.18
C PRO A 20 -0.97 -14.27 -8.45
N ALA A 21 -0.41 -15.45 -8.18
CA ALA A 21 0.87 -15.56 -7.50
C ALA A 21 1.99 -14.91 -8.32
N ARG A 22 2.74 -14.02 -7.69
CA ARG A 22 3.92 -13.38 -8.30
C ARG A 22 5.09 -14.36 -8.37
N LYS A 23 5.82 -14.37 -9.49
CA LYS A 23 6.98 -15.26 -9.70
C LYS A 23 8.27 -14.75 -9.05
N LYS A 24 8.38 -13.46 -8.77
CA LYS A 24 9.59 -12.83 -8.22
C LYS A 24 9.21 -11.68 -7.29
N GLU A 25 9.96 -11.56 -6.20
CA GLU A 25 9.79 -10.46 -5.23
C GLU A 25 10.46 -9.18 -5.75
N PRO A 26 9.84 -8.00 -5.53
CA PRO A 26 10.46 -6.74 -5.87
C PRO A 26 11.66 -6.48 -4.95
N ARG A 27 12.61 -5.65 -5.41
CA ARG A 27 13.75 -5.25 -4.57
C ARG A 27 13.35 -4.24 -3.50
N ILE A 28 12.43 -3.35 -3.86
CA ILE A 28 11.95 -2.28 -2.99
C ILE A 28 10.44 -2.40 -2.76
N LEU A 29 10.01 -2.02 -1.56
CA LEU A 29 8.64 -2.03 -1.10
C LEU A 29 8.23 -0.63 -0.67
N ALA A 30 7.04 -0.20 -1.11
CA ALA A 30 6.42 1.01 -0.61
C ALA A 30 5.77 0.71 0.75
N VAL A 31 6.19 1.44 1.79
CA VAL A 31 5.55 1.44 3.10
C VAL A 31 4.91 2.81 3.29
N ILE A 32 3.72 2.88 3.87
CA ILE A 32 3.04 4.15 4.14
C ILE A 32 3.19 4.47 5.61
N ASP A 33 3.75 5.64 5.91
CA ASP A 33 3.75 6.19 7.24
C ASP A 33 2.39 6.82 7.54
N GLN A 34 1.64 6.19 8.43
CA GLN A 34 0.30 6.63 8.79
C GLN A 34 0.29 7.88 9.68
N HIS A 35 1.40 8.27 10.29
CA HIS A 35 1.47 9.49 11.09
C HIS A 35 1.35 10.75 10.23
N GLY A 36 1.88 10.73 9.00
CA GLY A 36 1.78 11.84 8.07
C GLY A 36 0.69 11.67 7.00
N CYS A 37 0.20 10.45 6.80
CA CYS A 37 -0.78 10.18 5.75
C CYS A 37 -2.15 10.79 6.07
N THR A 38 -2.66 11.60 5.16
CA THR A 38 -3.98 12.24 5.24
C THR A 38 -5.07 11.52 4.44
N GLY A 39 -4.71 10.47 3.70
CA GLY A 39 -5.65 9.74 2.85
C GLY A 39 -6.07 10.48 1.58
N CYS A 40 -5.25 11.41 1.07
CA CYS A 40 -5.56 12.21 -0.14
C CYS A 40 -5.72 11.42 -1.46
N GLU A 41 -5.62 10.09 -1.43
CA GLU A 41 -5.84 9.15 -2.57
C GLU A 41 -4.93 9.33 -3.79
N ALA A 42 -4.04 10.32 -3.83
CA ALA A 42 -3.15 10.56 -4.97
C ALA A 42 -2.35 9.32 -5.36
N CYS A 43 -1.78 8.62 -4.38
CA CYS A 43 -1.01 7.40 -4.59
C CYS A 43 -1.82 6.26 -5.25
N ILE A 44 -3.13 6.18 -4.97
CA ILE A 44 -4.01 5.15 -5.55
C ILE A 44 -4.16 5.38 -7.06
N VAL A 45 -4.34 6.64 -7.47
CA VAL A 45 -4.48 7.02 -8.87
C VAL A 45 -3.23 6.73 -9.69
N PHE A 46 -2.04 6.80 -9.10
CA PHE A 46 -0.79 6.54 -9.82
C PHE A 46 -0.30 5.10 -9.72
N CYS A 47 -0.96 4.23 -8.94
CA CYS A 47 -0.54 2.85 -8.79
C CYS A 47 -0.91 2.04 -10.05
N PRO A 48 0.07 1.47 -10.79
CA PRO A 48 -0.21 0.72 -12.02
C PRO A 48 -0.82 -0.66 -11.75
N VAL A 49 -0.61 -1.20 -10.55
CA VAL A 49 -1.08 -2.53 -10.12
C VAL A 49 -2.22 -2.47 -9.12
N ASP A 50 -2.68 -1.26 -8.78
CA ASP A 50 -3.80 -1.00 -7.86
C ASP A 50 -3.67 -1.80 -6.55
N CYS A 51 -2.48 -1.70 -5.94
CA CYS A 51 -2.17 -2.35 -4.69
C CYS A 51 -2.33 -1.42 -3.49
N ILE A 52 -3.06 -0.30 -3.61
CA ILE A 52 -3.19 0.69 -2.53
C ILE A 52 -4.66 0.93 -2.26
N GLU A 53 -5.07 0.79 -1.01
CA GLU A 53 -6.46 0.88 -0.58
C GLU A 53 -6.65 1.89 0.55
N ILE A 54 -7.86 2.41 0.66
CA ILE A 54 -8.25 3.31 1.75
C ILE A 54 -8.65 2.46 2.96
N VAL A 55 -8.08 2.80 4.11
CA VAL A 55 -8.37 2.16 5.38
C VAL A 55 -8.74 3.23 6.42
N PRO A 56 -9.62 2.90 7.38
CA PRO A 56 -9.94 3.82 8.47
C PRO A 56 -8.68 4.12 9.30
N GLY A 57 -8.50 5.38 9.70
CA GLY A 57 -7.38 5.80 10.55
C GLY A 57 -7.45 5.23 11.97
N ALA A 58 -6.30 5.22 12.66
CA ALA A 58 -6.11 4.60 13.97
C ALA A 58 -6.97 5.25 15.07
N ASP A 59 -6.89 6.58 15.16
CA ASP A 59 -7.48 7.34 16.26
C ASP A 59 -8.93 7.74 15.99
N PHE A 60 -9.23 8.10 14.73
CA PHE A 60 -10.53 8.62 14.33
C PHE A 60 -11.06 7.95 13.06
N ALA A 61 -11.36 6.66 13.13
CA ALA A 61 -11.85 5.85 12.00
C ALA A 61 -13.04 6.47 11.21
N GLN A 62 -13.83 7.35 11.83
CA GLN A 62 -14.99 8.01 11.21
C GLN A 62 -14.64 9.30 10.45
N PHE A 63 -13.53 9.96 10.79
CA PHE A 63 -13.16 11.29 10.26
C PHE A 63 -11.80 11.29 9.55
N GLN A 64 -10.96 10.30 9.85
CA GLN A 64 -9.64 10.14 9.28
C GLN A 64 -9.62 8.85 8.48
N GLN A 65 -9.25 8.99 7.21
CA GLN A 65 -8.97 7.89 6.33
C GLN A 65 -7.49 7.96 5.97
N VAL A 66 -6.84 6.81 5.95
CA VAL A 66 -5.46 6.69 5.51
C VAL A 66 -5.40 5.67 4.38
N VAL A 67 -4.24 5.55 3.76
CA VAL A 67 -4.02 4.59 2.68
C VAL A 67 -3.06 3.51 3.14
N GLU A 68 -3.19 2.32 2.58
CA GLU A 68 -2.32 1.18 2.86
C GLU A 68 -1.94 0.43 1.59
N VAL A 69 -0.70 -0.07 1.54
CA VAL A 69 -0.16 -0.82 0.40
C VAL A 69 -0.24 -2.32 0.64
N ASP A 70 -0.80 -3.06 -0.30
CA ASP A 70 -0.67 -4.51 -0.35
C ASP A 70 0.76 -4.92 -0.78
N SER A 71 1.54 -5.41 0.19
CA SER A 71 2.94 -5.80 -0.01
C SER A 71 3.12 -7.02 -0.92
N GLU A 72 2.07 -7.82 -1.13
CA GLU A 72 2.11 -8.96 -2.05
C GLU A 72 1.96 -8.50 -3.50
N ARG A 73 1.13 -7.49 -3.77
CA ARG A 73 0.91 -6.93 -5.11
C ARG A 73 1.87 -5.81 -5.49
N CYS A 74 2.50 -5.16 -4.51
CA CYS A 74 3.43 -4.09 -4.78
C CYS A 74 4.59 -4.57 -5.66
N ILE A 75 4.84 -3.86 -6.77
CA ILE A 75 5.94 -4.14 -7.71
C ILE A 75 7.16 -3.23 -7.50
N GLY A 76 7.11 -2.33 -6.52
CA GLY A 76 8.22 -1.42 -6.23
C GLY A 76 8.46 -0.35 -7.32
N CYS A 77 7.41 0.13 -8.00
CA CYS A 77 7.56 1.12 -9.09
C CYS A 77 7.86 2.56 -8.62
N ALA A 78 7.70 2.85 -7.32
CA ALA A 78 7.93 4.15 -6.67
C ALA A 78 7.09 5.34 -7.21
N LEU A 79 6.05 5.11 -8.03
CA LEU A 79 5.16 6.18 -8.48
C LEU A 79 4.34 6.77 -7.34
N CYS A 80 3.87 5.95 -6.41
CA CYS A 80 3.14 6.42 -5.23
C CYS A 80 3.97 7.40 -4.40
N ALA A 81 5.25 7.11 -4.15
CA ALA A 81 6.15 8.01 -3.42
C ALA A 81 6.36 9.34 -4.16
N LYS A 82 6.61 9.30 -5.47
CA LYS A 82 6.80 10.51 -6.29
C LYS A 82 5.58 11.44 -6.32
N ASN A 83 4.39 10.85 -6.23
CA ASN A 83 3.13 11.59 -6.34
C ASN A 83 2.50 11.90 -4.98
N CYS A 84 3.14 11.53 -3.86
CA CYS A 84 2.65 11.85 -2.53
C CYS A 84 2.98 13.32 -2.21
N PRO A 85 1.98 14.19 -1.99
CA PRO A 85 2.24 15.59 -1.65
C PRO A 85 2.84 15.79 -0.26
N TRP A 86 2.70 14.79 0.61
CA TRP A 86 3.18 14.80 2.00
C TRP A 86 4.51 14.08 2.20
N ASP A 87 5.01 13.41 1.15
CA ASP A 87 6.25 12.60 1.19
C ASP A 87 6.27 11.54 2.30
N THR A 88 5.12 10.90 2.55
CA THR A 88 4.91 9.95 3.65
C THR A 88 5.04 8.49 3.23
N ILE A 89 5.63 8.23 2.06
CA ILE A 89 5.72 6.89 1.47
C ILE A 89 7.19 6.51 1.30
N PRO A 90 7.87 6.05 2.37
CA PRO A 90 9.21 5.51 2.27
C PRO A 90 9.27 4.30 1.34
N MET A 91 10.24 4.32 0.42
CA MET A 91 10.62 3.17 -0.39
C MET A 91 11.78 2.47 0.31
N LEU A 92 11.50 1.31 0.92
CA LEU A 92 12.47 0.52 1.66
C LEU A 92 12.87 -0.72 0.86
N ASP A 93 14.00 -1.35 1.20
CA ASP A 93 14.28 -2.68 0.66
C ASP A 93 13.19 -3.66 1.08
N TYR A 94 12.87 -4.63 0.24
CA TYR A 94 11.71 -5.50 0.45
C TYR A 94 11.75 -6.24 1.79
N ALA A 95 12.94 -6.69 2.21
CA ALA A 95 13.13 -7.33 3.51
C ALA A 95 12.87 -6.36 4.68
N GLU A 96 13.42 -5.15 4.61
CA GLU A 96 13.25 -4.13 5.64
C GLU A 96 11.82 -3.60 5.67
N GLY A 97 11.20 -3.39 4.51
CA GLY A 97 9.84 -2.91 4.37
C GLY A 97 8.82 -3.88 4.96
N ILE A 98 9.05 -5.19 4.85
CA ILE A 98 8.20 -6.19 5.51
C ILE A 98 8.29 -6.10 7.03
N GLN A 99 9.47 -5.78 7.57
CA GLN A 99 9.67 -5.63 9.02
C GLN A 99 9.14 -4.28 9.54
N ALA A 100 9.29 -3.22 8.75
CA ALA A 100 8.88 -1.86 9.09
C ALA A 100 7.36 -1.63 8.90
N ALA A 101 6.72 -2.31 7.93
CA ALA A 101 5.30 -2.13 7.66
C ALA A 101 4.43 -2.34 8.92
N PRO A 102 4.54 -3.44 9.70
CA PRO A 102 3.72 -3.64 10.90
C PRO A 102 3.86 -2.57 12.00
N SER A 103 4.96 -1.80 11.98
CA SER A 103 5.17 -0.69 12.93
C SER A 103 4.65 0.66 12.44
N LEU A 104 4.47 0.82 11.13
CA LEU A 104 4.10 2.08 10.48
C LEU A 104 2.68 2.05 9.89
N THR A 105 2.17 0.86 9.58
CA THR A 105 0.82 0.62 9.07
C THR A 105 -0.06 -0.02 10.14
N LEU A 106 -1.32 0.41 10.20
CA LEU A 106 -2.38 -0.31 10.90
C LEU A 106 -2.51 -1.72 10.32
N LYS A 107 -2.85 -2.70 11.17
CA LYS A 107 -3.19 -4.06 10.73
C LYS A 107 -4.38 -3.99 9.76
N SER A 108 -4.16 -3.99 8.45
CA SER A 108 -5.27 -3.91 7.50
C SER A 108 -5.44 -5.14 6.61
N ILE A 109 -6.70 -5.55 6.53
CA ILE A 109 -7.58 -5.69 5.34
C ILE A 109 -6.93 -6.09 4.00
N CYS A 110 -5.75 -5.59 3.64
CA CYS A 110 -5.00 -5.95 2.42
C CYS A 110 -4.25 -7.29 2.50
N GLY A 111 -4.23 -7.94 3.68
CA GLY A 111 -3.52 -9.19 3.90
C GLY A 111 -2.01 -9.01 4.06
N GLN A 112 -1.57 -7.84 4.54
CA GLN A 112 -0.17 -7.65 4.91
C GLN A 112 0.22 -8.69 5.97
N LYS A 113 1.39 -9.33 5.79
CA LYS A 113 1.97 -10.20 6.81
C LYS A 113 2.20 -9.40 8.08
N THR A 114 1.46 -9.74 9.11
CA THR A 114 1.58 -9.15 10.43
C THR A 114 2.88 -9.63 11.09
N LYS A 115 3.32 -8.97 12.16
CA LYS A 115 4.49 -9.41 12.95
C LYS A 115 4.43 -10.92 13.28
N SER A 116 3.23 -11.44 13.56
CA SER A 116 2.96 -12.86 13.82
C SER A 116 3.16 -13.79 12.62
N ASP A 117 2.99 -13.31 11.39
CA ASP A 117 3.17 -14.13 10.16
C ASP A 117 4.64 -14.24 9.75
N ILE A 118 5.47 -13.27 10.17
CA ILE A 118 6.91 -13.25 9.88
C ILE A 118 7.69 -14.09 10.90
N GLU A 119 7.33 -14.01 12.19
CA GLU A 119 7.93 -14.83 13.25
C GLU A 119 7.64 -16.34 13.09
N ALA A 120 6.63 -16.73 12.31
CA ALA A 120 6.29 -18.13 12.03
C ALA A 120 7.11 -18.77 10.88
N VAL A 121 7.90 -17.99 10.13
CA VAL A 121 8.69 -18.44 8.97
C VAL A 121 10.21 -18.44 9.27
N ALA A 122 10.61 -17.96 10.45
CA ALA A 122 11.98 -18.05 10.99
C ALA A 122 12.16 -19.34 11.78
#